data_AF-A0A819HKE3-F1
#
_entry.id   AF-A0A819HKE3-F1
#
_cell.length_a   1.000
_cell.length_b   1.000
_cell.length_c   1.000
_cell.angle_alpha   90.00
_cell.angle_beta   90.00
_cell.angle_gamma   90.00
#
_symmetry.space_group_name_H-M   'P 1'
#
loop_
_entity.id
_entity.type
_entity.pdbx_description
1 polymer ?
#
loop_
_entity_poly.entity_id
_entity_poly.type
_entity_poly.pdbx_seq_one_letter_code
_entity_poly.pdbx_strand_id
1 'polypeptide(L)'
;MAICVASQWIIGGLISLPFTFYVSPYCAVPQWLLFYTILISIIVPALITLIINLKIFKHVHDSSKRIHQQMTATTGTIIIRQQPAINRRDLYLLKHMIFMFSMFMIGWTPIFSLEAIDYAYALARLYDRFVTMQSRFKTIYKGHNFTMLLNSQTEKQFLF
;
A
#
# COMPACT_ATOMS: atom_id res chain seq x y z
N MET A 1 -25.27 14.35 -3.65
CA MET A 1 -24.02 15.07 -4.01
C MET A 1 -23.50 15.89 -2.82
N ALA A 2 -24.26 16.85 -2.29
CA ALA A 2 -23.82 17.68 -1.15
C ALA A 2 -23.43 16.85 0.10
N ILE A 3 -24.21 15.81 0.44
CA ILE A 3 -23.90 14.93 1.58
C ILE A 3 -22.55 14.21 1.40
N CYS A 4 -22.24 13.74 0.19
CA CYS A 4 -20.97 13.05 -0.10
C CYS A 4 -19.77 14.00 -0.02
N VAL A 5 -19.94 15.23 -0.50
CA VAL A 5 -18.90 16.26 -0.40
C VAL A 5 -18.68 16.63 1.05
N ALA A 6 -19.75 16.89 1.81
CA ALA A 6 -19.66 17.21 3.24
C ALA A 6 -19.01 16.06 4.03
N SER A 7 -19.39 14.80 3.76
CA SER A 7 -18.79 13.65 4.43
C SER A 7 -17.31 13.49 4.10
N GLN A 8 -16.90 13.78 2.85
CA GLN A 8 -15.49 13.77 2.45
C GLN A 8 -14.67 14.79 3.25
N TRP A 9 -15.21 16.00 3.44
CA TRP A 9 -14.54 17.03 4.25
C TRP A 9 -14.42 16.64 5.72
N ILE A 10 -15.49 16.08 6.30
CA ILE A 10 -15.47 15.60 7.69
C ILE A 10 -14.43 14.49 7.87
N ILE A 11 -14.42 13.50 6.96
CA ILE A 11 -13.46 12.38 7.00
C ILE A 11 -12.03 12.91 6.83
N GLY A 12 -11.78 13.81 5.88
CA GLY A 12 -10.46 14.43 5.70
C GLY A 12 -10.00 15.22 6.93
N GLY A 13 -10.91 15.94 7.58
CA GLY A 13 -10.66 16.61 8.85
C GLY A 13 -10.29 15.62 9.95
N LEU A 14 -11.05 14.54 10.11
CA LEU A 14 -10.79 13.51 11.12
C LEU A 14 -9.44 12.82 10.92
N ILE A 15 -9.09 12.51 9.67
CA ILE A 15 -7.81 11.86 9.33
C ILE A 15 -6.61 12.79 9.60
N SER A 16 -6.80 14.11 9.52
CA SER A 16 -5.73 15.08 9.78
C SER A 16 -5.57 15.45 11.26
N LEU A 17 -6.49 15.04 12.15
CA LEU A 17 -6.40 15.31 13.59
C LEU A 17 -5.08 14.86 14.26
N PRO A 18 -4.52 13.68 13.96
CA PRO A 18 -3.26 13.25 14.58
C PRO A 18 -2.09 14.22 14.33
N PHE A 19 -2.11 14.96 13.22
CA PHE A 19 -1.08 15.95 12.88
C PHE A 19 -1.28 17.28 13.60
N THR A 20 -2.52 17.68 13.88
CA THR A 20 -2.82 18.95 14.56
C THR A 20 -2.55 18.86 16.05
N PHE A 21 -2.74 17.68 16.66
CA PHE A 21 -2.45 17.47 18.08
C PHE A 21 -0.99 17.08 18.36
N TYR A 22 -0.21 16.74 17.33
CA TYR A 22 1.20 16.41 17.49
C TYR A 22 2.07 17.66 17.32
N VAL A 23 2.44 18.29 18.43
CA VAL A 23 3.39 19.41 18.47
C VAL A 23 4.74 18.90 18.96
N SER A 24 5.71 18.78 18.05
CA SER A 24 7.09 18.43 18.39
C SER A 24 7.99 19.67 18.30
N PRO A 25 8.84 19.94 19.31
CA PRO A 25 9.73 21.11 19.33
C PRO A 25 10.80 21.06 18.24
N TYR A 26 11.07 19.90 17.64
CA TYR A 26 12.12 19.71 16.64
C TYR A 26 11.58 19.49 15.21
N CYS A 27 10.29 19.76 14.96
CA CYS A 27 9.62 19.48 13.68
C CYS A 27 9.83 18.05 13.14
N ALA A 28 10.16 17.10 14.02
CA ALA A 28 10.36 15.71 13.65
C ALA A 28 9.01 14.99 13.66
N VAL A 29 8.61 14.43 12.51
CA VAL A 29 7.40 13.61 12.39
C VAL A 29 7.72 12.20 12.91
N PRO A 30 6.92 11.65 13.84
CA PRO A 30 7.18 10.33 14.39
C PRO A 30 6.85 9.26 13.34
N GLN A 31 7.63 8.18 13.33
CA GLN A 31 7.52 7.12 12.31
C GLN A 31 6.11 6.50 12.21
N TRP A 32 5.37 6.41 13.32
CA TRP A 32 4.02 5.87 13.32
C TRP A 32 3.03 6.78 12.57
N LEU A 33 3.20 8.11 12.66
CA LEU A 33 2.35 9.07 11.98
C LEU A 33 2.60 9.05 10.48
N LEU A 34 3.85 8.83 10.09
CA LEU A 34 4.22 8.70 8.69
C LEU A 34 3.66 7.39 8.08
N PHE A 35 3.71 6.27 8.81
CA PHE A 35 3.03 5.02 8.41
C PHE A 35 1.50 5.18 8.30
N TYR A 36 0.89 5.87 9.27
CA TYR A 36 -0.54 6.19 9.25
C TYR A 36 -0.93 7.00 8.00
N THR A 37 -0.11 8.00 7.64
CA THR A 37 -0.31 8.84 6.46
C THR A 37 -0.33 8.02 5.18
N ILE A 38 0.66 7.14 5.03
CA ILE A 38 0.82 6.30 3.83
C ILE A 38 -0.36 5.37 3.67
N LEU A 39 -0.78 4.71 4.75
CA LEU A 39 -1.91 3.78 4.70
C LEU A 39 -3.22 4.48 4.35
N ILE A 40 -3.56 5.54 5.08
CA ILE A 40 -4.89 6.15 5.02
C ILE A 40 -5.04 7.09 3.81
N SER A 41 -3.98 7.80 3.42
CA SER A 41 -4.07 8.81 2.35
C SER A 41 -3.83 8.22 0.96
N ILE A 42 -3.21 7.04 0.87
CA ILE A 42 -2.76 6.48 -0.41
C ILE A 42 -3.28 5.07 -0.59
N ILE A 43 -2.89 4.13 0.27
CA ILE A 43 -3.17 2.71 0.06
C ILE A 43 -4.68 2.48 0.06
N VAL A 44 -5.38 3.01 1.08
CA VAL A 44 -6.83 2.84 1.20
C VAL A 44 -7.58 3.50 0.02
N PRO A 45 -7.37 4.79 -0.33
CA PRO A 45 -8.03 5.41 -1.48
C PRO A 45 -7.67 4.76 -2.81
N ALA A 46 -6.42 4.35 -3.02
CA ALA A 46 -5.99 3.68 -4.24
C ALA A 46 -6.67 2.33 -4.43
N LEU A 47 -6.74 1.51 -3.36
CA LEU A 47 -7.42 0.22 -3.40
C LEU A 47 -8.92 0.38 -3.63
N ILE A 48 -9.58 1.32 -2.94
CA ILE A 48 -11.01 1.59 -3.12
C ILE A 48 -11.28 2.02 -4.58
N THR A 49 -10.48 2.96 -5.10
CA THR A 49 -10.63 3.46 -6.48
C THR A 49 -10.39 2.35 -7.50
N LEU A 50 -9.36 1.52 -7.29
CA LEU A 50 -9.07 0.36 -8.15
C LEU A 50 -10.24 -0.63 -8.17
N ILE A 51 -10.77 -1.00 -7.00
CA ILE A 51 -11.89 -1.95 -6.88
C ILE A 51 -13.14 -1.39 -7.58
N ILE A 52 -13.45 -0.10 -7.37
CA ILE A 52 -14.59 0.55 -8.03
C ILE A 52 -14.40 0.56 -9.55
N ASN A 53 -13.23 0.96 -10.03
CA ASN A 53 -12.92 0.99 -11.46
C ASN A 53 -13.02 -0.41 -12.09
N LEU A 54 -12.54 -1.46 -11.41
CA LEU A 54 -12.67 -2.85 -11.87
C LEU A 54 -14.13 -3.31 -11.92
N LYS A 55 -14.95 -2.95 -10.91
CA LYS A 55 -16.39 -3.25 -10.91
C LYS A 55 -17.13 -2.55 -12.04
N ILE A 56 -16.84 -1.26 -12.28
CA ILE A 56 -17.43 -0.50 -13.38
C ILE A 56 -17.00 -1.11 -14.71
N PHE A 57 -15.71 -1.41 -14.89
CA PHE A 57 -15.19 -2.05 -16.10
C PHE A 57 -15.90 -3.38 -16.38
N LYS A 58 -16.00 -4.25 -15.38
CA LYS A 58 -16.72 -5.53 -15.51
C LYS A 58 -18.18 -5.33 -15.90
N HIS A 59 -18.87 -4.39 -15.25
CA HIS A 59 -20.27 -4.09 -15.56
C HIS A 59 -20.46 -3.57 -16.99
N VAL A 60 -19.59 -2.67 -17.45
CA VAL A 60 -19.61 -2.14 -18.83
C VAL A 60 -19.27 -3.26 -19.83
N HIS A 61 -18.30 -4.12 -19.52
CA HIS A 61 -17.92 -5.25 -20.37
C HIS A 61 -19.05 -6.28 -20.51
N ASP A 62 -19.66 -6.69 -19.39
CA ASP A 62 -20.78 -7.64 -19.37
C ASP A 62 -22.01 -7.07 -20.10
N SER A 63 -22.29 -5.78 -19.93
CA SER A 63 -23.37 -5.08 -20.64
C SER A 63 -23.10 -5.02 -22.15
N SER A 64 -21.86 -4.72 -22.55
CA SER A 64 -21.46 -4.67 -23.96
C SER A 64 -21.54 -6.04 -24.64
N LYS A 65 -21.14 -7.10 -23.94
CA LYS A 65 -21.19 -8.48 -24.45
C LYS A 65 -22.62 -8.96 -24.72
N ARG A 66 -23.56 -8.65 -23.81
CA ARG A 66 -24.99 -9.01 -23.98
C ARG A 66 -25.60 -8.35 -25.21
N ILE A 67 -25.30 -7.08 -25.43
CA ILE A 67 -25.81 -6.31 -26.56
C ILE A 67 -25.25 -6.85 -27.88
N HIS A 68 -23.97 -7.23 -27.92
CA HIS A 68 -23.35 -7.78 -29.12
C HIS A 68 -23.97 -9.12 -29.55
N GLN A 69 -24.26 -10.02 -28.59
CA GLN A 69 -24.90 -11.31 -28.87
C GLN A 69 -26.33 -11.17 -29.38
N GLN A 70 -27.09 -10.18 -28.90
CA GLN A 70 -28.44 -9.88 -29.39
C GLN A 70 -28.44 -9.33 -30.83
N MET A 71 -27.39 -8.62 -31.24
CA MET A 71 -27.24 -8.18 -32.62
C MET A 71 -26.93 -9.33 -33.57
N THR A 72 -26.00 -10.22 -33.20
CA THR A 72 -25.59 -11.34 -34.07
C THR A 72 -26.72 -12.33 -34.33
N ALA A 73 -27.59 -12.56 -33.33
CA ALA A 73 -28.75 -13.45 -33.46
C ALA A 73 -29.89 -12.90 -34.34
N THR A 74 -29.93 -11.58 -34.59
CA THR A 74 -31.01 -10.93 -35.35
C THR A 74 -30.64 -10.69 -36.82
N THR A 75 -29.43 -11.09 -37.25
CA THR A 75 -28.90 -10.94 -38.61
C THR A 75 -29.55 -11.86 -39.66
N GLY A 76 -30.81 -12.27 -39.44
CA GLY A 76 -31.66 -12.97 -40.42
C GLY A 76 -32.97 -12.23 -40.71
N THR A 77 -33.32 -11.20 -39.96
CA THR A 77 -34.53 -10.39 -40.19
C THR A 77 -34.22 -8.91 -39.99
N ILE A 78 -34.45 -8.12 -41.03
CA ILE A 78 -34.19 -6.68 -41.07
C ILE A 78 -35.08 -5.99 -40.03
N ILE A 79 -34.54 -5.74 -38.84
CA ILE A 79 -35.13 -4.82 -37.87
C ILE A 79 -34.13 -3.67 -37.73
N ILE A 80 -34.47 -2.54 -38.32
CA ILE A 80 -33.79 -1.25 -38.13
C ILE A 80 -34.00 -0.87 -36.66
N ARG A 81 -33.15 -1.38 -35.76
CA ARG A 81 -33.14 -0.96 -34.37
C ARG A 81 -31.94 -0.04 -34.19
N GLN A 82 -32.23 1.19 -33.77
CA GLN A 82 -31.27 2.23 -33.41
C GLN A 82 -30.03 1.59 -32.78
N GLN A 83 -28.85 1.94 -33.29
CA GLN A 83 -27.59 1.62 -32.62
C GLN A 83 -27.77 1.81 -31.12
N PRO A 84 -27.40 0.84 -30.27
CA PRO A 84 -27.53 0.96 -28.84
C PRO A 84 -26.75 2.20 -28.43
N ALA A 85 -27.48 3.27 -28.11
CA ALA A 85 -26.93 4.50 -27.57
C ALA A 85 -26.30 4.27 -26.18
N ILE A 86 -26.39 3.04 -25.67
CA ILE A 86 -25.65 2.55 -24.51
C ILE A 86 -24.14 2.59 -24.83
N ASN A 87 -23.55 3.63 -24.24
CA ASN A 87 -22.25 3.63 -23.56
C ASN A 87 -21.01 4.17 -24.25
N ARG A 88 -21.12 4.99 -25.31
CA ARG A 88 -19.99 5.91 -25.59
C ARG A 88 -19.71 6.85 -24.42
N ARG A 89 -20.76 7.37 -23.76
CA ARG A 89 -20.63 8.26 -22.58
C ARG A 89 -19.95 7.56 -21.40
N ASP A 90 -20.42 6.39 -21.01
CA ASP A 90 -19.86 5.66 -19.87
C ASP A 90 -18.44 5.16 -20.12
N LEU A 91 -18.12 4.79 -21.37
CA LEU A 91 -16.77 4.38 -21.75
C LEU A 91 -15.81 5.57 -21.76
N TYR A 92 -16.26 6.75 -22.20
CA TYR A 92 -15.52 8.01 -22.05
C TYR A 92 -15.33 8.39 -20.58
N LEU A 93 -16.37 8.23 -19.75
CA LEU A 93 -16.31 8.52 -18.32
C LEU A 93 -15.33 7.57 -17.61
N LEU A 94 -15.37 6.27 -17.93
CA LEU A 94 -14.42 5.29 -17.43
C LEU A 94 -12.98 5.61 -17.87
N LYS A 95 -12.78 5.96 -19.14
CA LYS A 95 -11.46 6.39 -19.65
C LYS A 95 -10.95 7.61 -18.89
N HIS A 96 -11.81 8.59 -18.64
CA HIS A 96 -11.46 9.78 -17.87
C HIS A 96 -11.13 9.44 -16.40
N MET A 97 -11.92 8.59 -15.75
CA MET A 97 -11.64 8.14 -14.38
C MET A 97 -10.31 7.40 -14.27
N ILE A 98 -9.99 6.53 -15.23
CA ILE A 98 -8.69 5.82 -15.28
C ILE A 98 -7.55 6.82 -15.49
N PHE A 99 -7.71 7.77 -16.42
CA PHE A 99 -6.69 8.79 -16.68
C PHE A 99 -6.40 9.65 -15.45
N MET A 100 -7.44 10.14 -14.77
CA MET A 100 -7.29 10.91 -13.53
C MET A 100 -6.63 10.08 -12.43
N PHE A 101 -6.99 8.80 -12.30
CA PHE A 101 -6.34 7.89 -11.37
C PHE A 101 -4.85 7.66 -11.70
N SER A 102 -4.50 7.50 -12.97
CA SER A 102 -3.10 7.37 -13.39
C SER A 102 -2.30 8.64 -13.12
N MET A 103 -2.85 9.82 -13.40
CA MET A 103 -2.21 11.10 -13.06
C MET A 103 -1.99 11.25 -11.57
N PHE A 104 -2.98 10.84 -10.75
CA PHE A 104 -2.83 10.80 -9.31
C PHE A 104 -1.65 9.90 -8.90
N MET A 105 -1.62 8.65 -9.37
CA MET A 105 -0.53 7.73 -9.03
C MET A 105 0.84 8.28 -9.45
N ILE A 106 0.96 8.82 -10.67
CA ILE A 106 2.23 9.39 -11.17
C ILE A 106 2.65 10.60 -10.35
N GLY A 107 1.74 11.53 -10.06
CA GLY A 107 2.06 12.75 -9.32
C GLY A 107 2.50 12.49 -7.88
N TRP A 108 1.97 11.44 -7.27
CA TRP A 108 2.28 11.06 -5.90
C TRP A 108 3.50 10.13 -5.78
N THR A 109 3.84 9.39 -6.83
CA THR A 109 4.95 8.42 -6.82
C THR A 109 6.30 9.01 -6.36
N PRO A 110 6.76 10.20 -6.81
CA PRO A 110 8.06 10.74 -6.42
C PRO A 110 8.15 11.03 -4.91
N ILE A 111 7.12 11.63 -4.33
CA ILE A 111 7.05 11.94 -2.89
C ILE A 111 7.21 10.65 -2.09
N PHE A 112 6.52 9.58 -2.50
CA PHE A 112 6.60 8.30 -1.80
C PHE A 112 7.85 7.48 -2.10
N SER A 113 8.46 7.66 -3.27
CA SER A 113 9.72 7.00 -3.58
C SER A 113 10.82 7.49 -2.63
N LEU A 114 10.83 8.78 -2.32
CA LEU A 114 11.78 9.36 -1.37
C LEU A 114 11.57 8.79 0.04
N GLU A 115 10.33 8.79 0.53
CA GLU A 115 9.98 8.23 1.84
C GLU A 115 10.27 6.72 1.93
N ALA A 116 9.97 5.95 0.88
CA ALA A 116 10.21 4.51 0.82
C ALA A 116 11.71 4.19 0.85
N ILE A 117 12.54 5.01 0.19
CA ILE A 117 14.00 4.89 0.23
C ILE A 117 14.51 5.13 1.65
N ASP A 118 14.05 6.19 2.32
CA ASP A 118 14.44 6.48 3.71
C ASP A 118 14.05 5.37 4.68
N TYR A 119 12.86 4.78 4.51
CA TYR A 119 12.45 3.60 5.26
C TYR A 119 13.29 2.37 4.96
N ALA A 120 13.59 2.10 3.69
CA ALA A 120 14.41 0.96 3.31
C ALA A 120 15.80 1.06 3.97
N TYR A 121 16.38 2.26 4.02
CA TYR A 121 17.63 2.51 4.73
C TYR A 121 17.49 2.32 6.25
N ALA A 122 16.39 2.78 6.85
CA ALA A 122 16.15 2.60 8.29
C ALA A 122 16.00 1.11 8.66
N LEU A 123 15.26 0.35 7.86
CA LEU A 123 15.08 -1.10 8.02
C LEU A 123 16.41 -1.85 7.84
N ALA A 124 17.20 -1.49 6.82
CA ALA A 124 18.50 -2.09 6.60
C ALA A 124 19.44 -1.89 7.81
N ARG A 125 19.45 -0.69 8.44
CA ARG A 125 20.23 -0.45 9.66
C ARG A 125 19.75 -1.25 10.86
N LEU A 126 18.43 -1.42 11.02
CA LEU A 126 17.89 -2.22 12.11
C LEU A 126 18.24 -3.70 11.93
N TYR A 127 18.15 -4.20 10.70
CA TYR A 127 18.56 -5.55 10.36
C TYR A 127 20.05 -5.79 10.67
N ASP A 128 20.92 -4.87 10.24
CA ASP A 128 22.36 -4.96 10.49
C ASP A 128 22.70 -4.94 11.99
N ARG A 129 22.03 -4.08 12.78
CA ARG A 129 22.17 -4.09 14.24
C ARG A 129 21.73 -5.41 14.86
N PHE A 130 20.63 -5.99 14.38
CA PHE A 130 20.13 -7.26 14.89
C PHE A 130 21.13 -8.40 14.61
N VAL A 131 21.66 -8.47 13.39
CA VAL A 131 22.69 -9.44 13.00
C VAL A 131 23.96 -9.27 13.84
N THR A 132 24.37 -8.01 14.08
CA THR A 132 25.55 -7.70 14.90
C THR A 132 25.34 -8.09 16.37
N MET A 133 24.14 -7.88 16.92
CA MET A 133 23.83 -8.35 18.28
C MET A 133 23.83 -9.88 18.36
N GLN A 134 23.27 -10.56 17.35
CA GLN A 134 23.25 -12.01 17.29
C GLN A 134 24.68 -12.60 17.22
N SER A 135 25.57 -11.97 16.45
CA SER A 135 26.98 -12.40 16.37
C SER A 135 27.71 -12.22 17.71
N ARG A 136 27.51 -11.08 18.40
CA ARG A 136 28.08 -10.83 19.74
C ARG A 136 27.59 -11.85 20.76
N PHE A 137 26.30 -12.18 20.77
CA PHE A 137 25.76 -13.23 21.65
C PHE A 137 26.41 -14.59 21.40
N LYS A 138 26.62 -14.96 20.13
CA LYS A 138 27.25 -16.23 19.76
C LYS A 138 28.72 -16.30 20.20
N THR A 139 29.44 -15.18 20.15
CA THR A 139 30.83 -15.08 20.63
C THR A 139 30.91 -15.18 22.16
N ILE A 140 30.00 -14.52 22.87
CA ILE A 140 29.92 -14.60 24.35
C ILE A 140 29.64 -16.03 24.80
N TYR A 141 28.67 -16.72 24.17
CA TYR A 141 28.36 -18.13 24.48
C TYR A 141 29.53 -19.08 24.18
N LYS A 142 30.24 -18.90 23.06
CA LYS A 142 31.45 -19.68 22.77
C LYS A 142 32.57 -19.41 23.76
N GLY A 143 32.77 -18.16 24.16
CA GLY A 143 33.77 -17.77 25.16
C GLY A 143 33.51 -18.41 26.52
N HIS A 144 32.25 -18.38 26.98
CA HIS A 144 31.84 -18.92 28.29
C HIS A 144 31.98 -20.46 28.37
N ASN A 145 31.66 -21.18 27.28
CA ASN A 145 31.88 -22.63 27.21
C ASN A 145 33.37 -23.00 27.22
N PHE A 146 34.22 -22.16 26.62
CA PHE A 146 35.67 -22.37 26.61
C PHE A 146 36.28 -22.14 28.01
N THR A 147 35.78 -21.15 28.76
CA THR A 147 36.25 -20.89 30.14
C THR A 147 35.84 -22.01 31.10
N MET A 148 34.64 -22.59 30.97
CA MET A 148 34.24 -23.75 31.77
C MET A 148 35.11 -24.99 31.48
N LEU A 149 35.46 -25.23 30.21
CA LEU A 149 36.32 -26.37 29.84
C LEU A 149 37.75 -26.23 30.36
N LEU A 150 38.29 -25.00 30.35
CA LEU A 150 39.60 -24.72 30.95
C LEU A 150 39.59 -24.95 32.46
N ASN A 151 38.57 -24.46 33.19
CA ASN A 151 38.47 -24.67 34.64
C ASN A 151 38.35 -26.17 35.01
N SER A 152 37.60 -26.95 34.22
CA SER A 152 37.45 -28.40 34.44
C SER A 152 38.75 -29.19 34.19
N GLN A 153 39.61 -28.72 33.27
CA GLN A 153 40.92 -29.35 33.04
C GLN A 153 41.92 -29.02 34.15
N THR A 154 41.92 -27.79 34.66
CA THR A 154 42.81 -27.39 35.77
C THR A 154 42.48 -28.08 37.09
N GLU A 155 41.20 -28.29 37.42
CA GLU A 155 40.84 -29.04 38.65
C GLU A 155 41.30 -30.50 38.61
N LYS A 156 41.33 -31.13 37.42
CA LYS A 156 41.79 -32.52 37.28
C LYS A 156 43.31 -32.68 37.41
N GLN A 157 44.10 -31.62 37.22
CA GLN A 157 45.55 -31.68 37.35
C GLN A 157 46.05 -31.45 38.78
N PHE A 158 45.22 -30.94 39.69
CA PHE A 158 45.60 -30.71 41.10
C PHE A 158 45.27 -31.88 42.04
N LEU A 159 44.71 -32.98 41.54
CA LEU A 159 44.30 -34.15 42.31
C LEU A 159 45.30 -35.33 42.25
N PHE A 160 46.55 -35.09 41.84
CA PHE A 160 47.64 -36.06 41.87
C PHE A 160 48.85 -35.51 42.62
#